data_AF-A0ABC9WAH7-F1
#
_entry.id   AF-A0ABC9WAH7-F1
#
_cell.length_a   1.000
_cell.length_b   1.000
_cell.length_c   1.000
_cell.angle_alpha   90.00
_cell.angle_beta   90.00
_cell.angle_gamma   90.00
#
_symmetry.space_group_name_H-M   'P 1'
#
loop_
_entity.id
_entity.type
_entity.pdbx_description
1 polymer ?
#
loop_
_entity_poly.entity_id
_entity_poly.type
_entity_poly.pdbx_seq_one_letter_code
_entity_poly.pdbx_strand_id
1 'polypeptide(L)'
;MRARGWLWGRGGRRALCSGGAGGVPGAVRPYEAIPCDGRNRWLNLYRVWRSDGFQHFHHRMQGSFQRLGPIYRERVGTYDCVNVLLPRDAAQLFRAEGVFPRRMGIEAWSAHRRLRNHKCGLFLLNGQAWRSDRLALNREVLSPAGARKFLPLLDAVARDFAAAMSRRVREAPGRALTLDLHPLLFRFTLEASSYALYGERLGLLGGAAAGGAQRFIGAVQTMLRTTLPLLFLPPPLLRRLHPPLWREHLHAWDTIFQHADRSIQRICRELRRGGAGGYGGLLAELLLQGRLPLDSVKANVTEFTAGGVDTTLCQVALYAMGRSPDVFSHPERYDPSRWLGKDDTSFRALAFGFGARQCIGRRLAEAEMMLFLMHVLRNFTIEAVSTKDIRTVFRFILMPEESPLLTFRTLD
;
A
#
# COMPACT_ATOMS: atom_id res chain seq x y z
N MET A 1 -37.87 14.29 -4.92
CA MET A 1 -38.99 13.42 -4.48
C MET A 1 -38.43 12.27 -3.65
N ARG A 2 -38.97 12.10 -2.43
CA ARG A 2 -38.77 11.04 -1.43
C ARG A 2 -37.34 10.77 -0.94
N ALA A 3 -36.94 11.59 0.04
CA ALA A 3 -35.94 11.27 1.05
C ALA A 3 -36.38 10.07 1.92
N ARG A 4 -35.45 9.16 2.22
CA ARG A 4 -35.58 8.22 3.34
C ARG A 4 -34.43 8.50 4.31
N GLY A 5 -34.71 9.33 5.31
CA GLY A 5 -33.86 9.53 6.46
C GLY A 5 -33.91 8.29 7.37
N TRP A 6 -32.75 7.78 7.75
CA TRP A 6 -32.62 6.85 8.87
C TRP A 6 -32.34 7.68 10.12
N LEU A 7 -33.41 7.90 10.89
CA LEU A 7 -33.36 8.52 12.21
C LEU A 7 -32.58 7.61 13.16
N TRP A 8 -31.45 8.11 13.67
CA TRP A 8 -30.77 7.52 14.81
C TRP A 8 -31.63 7.73 16.05
N GLY A 9 -32.21 6.65 16.57
CA GLY A 9 -32.84 6.64 17.88
C GLY A 9 -31.79 6.86 18.98
N ARG A 10 -31.89 8.00 19.67
CA ARG A 10 -31.32 8.17 21.01
C ARG A 10 -32.14 7.31 21.97
N GLY A 11 -31.48 6.36 22.64
CA GLY A 11 -32.07 5.66 23.79
C GLY A 11 -31.55 4.24 23.94
N GLY A 12 -30.64 4.02 24.89
CA GLY A 12 -30.17 2.68 25.22
C GLY A 12 -28.84 2.65 25.96
N ARG A 13 -28.81 3.18 27.19
CA ARG A 13 -27.76 2.80 28.15
C ARG A 13 -27.91 1.30 28.47
N ARG A 14 -26.75 0.63 28.66
CA ARG A 14 -26.53 -0.69 29.26
C ARG A 14 -26.91 -1.93 28.41
N ALA A 15 -25.88 -2.56 27.86
CA ALA A 15 -25.70 -4.01 27.97
C ALA A 15 -24.29 -4.26 28.51
N LEU A 16 -24.13 -4.07 29.83
CA LEU A 16 -23.04 -4.66 30.58
C LEU A 16 -23.17 -6.18 30.47
N CYS A 17 -22.03 -6.82 30.24
CA CYS A 17 -21.80 -8.26 30.21
C CYS A 17 -22.81 -9.09 31.04
N SER A 18 -23.67 -9.84 30.34
CA SER A 18 -24.41 -10.95 30.93
C SER A 18 -24.12 -12.21 30.11
N GLY A 19 -23.05 -12.91 30.50
CA GLY A 19 -22.66 -14.21 29.96
C GLY A 19 -21.63 -14.80 30.91
N GLY A 20 -22.05 -15.79 31.70
CA GLY A 20 -21.35 -16.28 32.88
C GLY A 20 -19.92 -16.79 32.63
N ALA A 21 -19.02 -16.33 33.50
CA ALA A 21 -17.84 -17.05 33.94
C ALA A 21 -17.38 -16.36 35.24
N GLY A 22 -17.43 -17.07 36.37
CA GLY A 22 -16.91 -16.61 37.65
C GLY A 22 -15.39 -16.46 37.58
N GLY A 23 -14.92 -15.32 37.09
CA GLY A 23 -13.50 -14.97 36.99
C GLY A 23 -13.20 -13.68 37.73
N VAL A 24 -12.12 -13.69 38.53
CA VAL A 24 -11.59 -12.53 39.25
C VAL A 24 -11.34 -11.37 38.26
N PRO A 25 -11.82 -10.14 38.53
CA PRO A 25 -11.49 -8.97 37.73
C PRO A 25 -9.96 -8.79 37.68
N GLY A 26 -9.35 -8.90 36.50
CA GLY A 26 -7.91 -8.69 36.31
C GLY A 26 -7.08 -9.93 35.98
N ALA A 27 -7.64 -11.14 35.98
CA ALA A 27 -6.92 -12.33 35.54
C ALA A 27 -6.81 -12.39 34.00
N VAL A 28 -5.58 -12.58 33.48
CA VAL A 28 -5.33 -12.77 32.05
C VAL A 28 -5.99 -14.06 31.57
N ARG A 29 -6.85 -13.96 30.56
CA ARG A 29 -7.55 -15.12 29.97
C ARG A 29 -6.64 -15.87 29.00
N PRO A 30 -6.82 -17.20 28.82
CA PRO A 30 -6.04 -17.98 27.86
C PRO A 30 -6.33 -17.58 26.41
N TYR A 31 -5.42 -17.91 25.49
CA TYR A 31 -5.53 -17.62 24.05
C TYR A 31 -6.82 -18.17 23.42
N GLU A 32 -7.26 -19.33 23.89
CA GLU A 32 -8.45 -20.04 23.44
C GLU A 32 -9.74 -19.27 23.76
N ALA A 33 -9.70 -18.40 24.78
CA ALA A 33 -10.83 -17.56 25.16
C ALA A 33 -11.03 -16.34 24.24
N ILE A 34 -10.07 -16.03 23.35
CA ILE A 34 -10.26 -14.98 22.35
C ILE A 34 -11.35 -15.44 21.36
N PRO A 35 -12.41 -14.63 21.12
CA PRO A 35 -13.46 -14.94 20.15
C PRO A 35 -12.87 -15.33 18.79
N CYS A 36 -13.42 -16.35 18.12
CA CYS A 36 -12.88 -16.86 16.86
C CYS A 36 -13.93 -16.83 15.76
N ASP A 37 -13.59 -16.29 14.59
CA ASP A 37 -14.45 -16.32 13.41
C ASP A 37 -14.37 -17.69 12.71
N GLY A 38 -15.26 -18.60 13.13
CA GLY A 38 -15.36 -19.96 12.60
C GLY A 38 -14.40 -20.96 13.25
N ARG A 39 -14.78 -22.24 13.24
CA ARG A 39 -14.01 -23.34 13.88
C ARG A 39 -13.06 -24.07 12.92
N ASN A 40 -13.34 -24.07 11.62
CA ASN A 40 -12.58 -24.82 10.61
C ASN A 40 -11.98 -23.87 9.55
N ARG A 41 -10.64 -23.84 9.47
CA ARG A 41 -9.87 -22.97 8.57
C ARG A 41 -10.13 -23.21 7.09
N TRP A 42 -10.38 -24.46 6.69
CA TRP A 42 -10.61 -24.84 5.29
C TRP A 42 -12.05 -24.57 4.87
N LEU A 43 -13.02 -24.77 5.78
CA LEU A 43 -14.40 -24.36 5.54
C LEU A 43 -14.52 -22.83 5.43
N ASN A 44 -13.80 -22.09 6.28
CA ASN A 44 -13.72 -20.63 6.19
C ASN A 44 -13.14 -20.19 4.84
N LEU A 45 -12.04 -20.83 4.39
CA LEU A 45 -11.46 -20.57 3.08
C LEU A 45 -12.45 -20.85 1.95
N TYR A 46 -13.12 -22.00 1.97
CA TYR A 46 -14.14 -22.34 0.98
C TYR A 46 -15.26 -21.29 0.92
N ARG A 47 -15.74 -20.81 2.08
CA ARG A 47 -16.76 -19.76 2.15
C ARG A 47 -16.28 -18.45 1.54
N VAL A 48 -15.07 -18.01 1.87
CA VAL A 48 -14.47 -16.79 1.31
C VAL A 48 -14.33 -16.92 -0.21
N TRP A 49 -13.91 -18.09 -0.70
CA TRP A 49 -13.68 -18.30 -2.12
C TRP A 49 -15.00 -18.35 -2.92
N ARG A 50 -16.04 -18.98 -2.36
CA ARG A 50 -17.36 -19.08 -3.00
C ARG A 50 -18.10 -17.73 -3.09
N SER A 51 -17.86 -16.81 -2.16
CA SER A 51 -18.60 -15.54 -2.06
C SER A 51 -17.90 -14.33 -2.68
N ASP A 52 -16.89 -14.54 -3.52
CA ASP A 52 -15.95 -13.46 -3.95
C ASP A 52 -15.43 -12.63 -2.76
N GLY A 53 -15.30 -13.29 -1.61
CA GLY A 53 -15.06 -12.64 -0.31
C GLY A 53 -13.66 -12.06 -0.17
N PHE A 54 -12.73 -12.41 -1.07
CA PHE A 54 -11.40 -11.85 -1.09
C PHE A 54 -11.41 -10.35 -1.46
N GLN A 55 -12.23 -9.96 -2.42
CA GLN A 55 -12.36 -8.55 -2.82
C GLN A 55 -13.02 -7.70 -1.71
N HIS A 56 -13.85 -8.31 -0.88
CA HIS A 56 -14.58 -7.64 0.20
C HIS A 56 -14.03 -7.98 1.59
N PHE A 57 -12.77 -8.42 1.67
CA PHE A 57 -12.15 -8.91 2.92
C PHE A 57 -12.15 -7.85 4.03
N HIS A 58 -12.02 -6.57 3.68
CA HIS A 58 -12.08 -5.45 4.63
C HIS A 58 -13.46 -5.24 5.25
N HIS A 59 -14.54 -5.40 4.48
CA HIS A 59 -15.90 -5.36 5.01
C HIS A 59 -16.19 -6.57 5.91
N ARG A 60 -15.71 -7.77 5.53
CA ARG A 60 -15.79 -8.96 6.39
C ARG A 60 -15.09 -8.74 7.73
N MET A 61 -13.89 -8.15 7.70
CA MET A 61 -13.12 -7.83 8.91
C MET A 61 -13.85 -6.80 9.77
N GLN A 62 -14.40 -5.74 9.17
CA GLN A 62 -15.21 -4.75 9.88
C GLN A 62 -16.44 -5.38 10.55
N GLY A 63 -17.19 -6.22 9.83
CA GLY A 63 -18.34 -6.95 10.39
C GLY A 63 -17.92 -7.94 11.49
N SER A 64 -16.72 -8.51 11.40
CA SER A 64 -16.18 -9.39 12.45
C SER A 64 -15.88 -8.61 13.73
N PHE A 65 -15.28 -7.42 13.64
CA PHE A 65 -15.10 -6.54 14.81
C PHE A 65 -16.43 -6.11 15.43
N GLN A 66 -17.44 -5.81 14.61
CA GLN A 66 -18.79 -5.46 15.12
C GLN A 66 -19.45 -6.62 15.89
N ARG A 67 -19.26 -7.86 15.43
CA ARG A 67 -19.88 -9.05 16.03
C ARG A 67 -19.10 -9.63 17.20
N LEU A 68 -17.77 -9.61 17.14
CA LEU A 68 -16.88 -10.32 18.08
C LEU A 68 -16.19 -9.38 19.07
N GLY A 69 -16.28 -8.07 18.86
CA GLY A 69 -15.62 -7.05 19.67
C GLY A 69 -14.25 -6.64 19.11
N PRO A 70 -13.49 -5.82 19.86
CA PRO A 70 -12.26 -5.15 19.37
C PRO A 70 -11.06 -6.07 19.16
N ILE A 71 -11.17 -7.35 19.55
CA ILE A 71 -10.15 -8.37 19.38
C ILE A 71 -10.80 -9.70 19.00
N TYR A 72 -10.30 -10.36 17.96
CA TYR A 72 -10.77 -11.69 17.55
C TYR A 72 -9.67 -12.48 16.84
N ARG A 73 -9.83 -13.80 16.80
CA ARG A 73 -9.00 -14.73 16.02
C ARG A 73 -9.67 -15.09 14.72
N GLU A 74 -8.87 -15.20 13.67
CA GLU A 74 -9.34 -15.62 12.35
C GLU A 74 -8.41 -16.67 11.77
N ARG A 75 -9.00 -17.75 11.23
CA ARG A 75 -8.27 -18.81 10.54
C ARG A 75 -8.88 -19.04 9.17
N VAL A 76 -8.10 -18.81 8.12
CA VAL A 76 -8.50 -18.95 6.72
C VAL A 76 -7.38 -19.67 5.96
N GLY A 77 -7.55 -20.96 5.69
CA GLY A 77 -6.50 -21.77 5.06
C GLY A 77 -5.20 -21.78 5.86
N THR A 78 -4.09 -21.35 5.25
CA THR A 78 -2.78 -21.19 5.92
C THR A 78 -2.68 -19.93 6.79
N TYR A 79 -3.63 -19.00 6.66
CA TYR A 79 -3.66 -17.76 7.42
C TYR A 79 -4.27 -17.99 8.81
N ASP A 80 -3.53 -17.59 9.86
CA ASP A 80 -3.93 -17.68 11.26
C ASP A 80 -3.47 -16.40 11.97
N CYS A 81 -4.42 -15.58 12.43
CA CYS A 81 -4.10 -14.29 13.03
C CYS A 81 -5.01 -13.92 14.20
N VAL A 82 -4.49 -13.03 15.05
CA VAL A 82 -5.28 -12.24 15.99
C VAL A 82 -5.42 -10.85 15.38
N ASN A 83 -6.65 -10.40 15.19
CA ASN A 83 -6.97 -9.08 14.68
C ASN A 83 -7.32 -8.17 15.85
N VAL A 84 -6.75 -6.97 15.87
CA VAL A 84 -6.97 -5.94 16.90
C VAL A 84 -7.46 -4.65 16.25
N LEU A 85 -8.37 -3.94 16.93
CA LEU A 85 -8.99 -2.72 16.42
C LEU A 85 -8.39 -1.44 17.04
N LEU A 86 -8.01 -1.48 18.31
CA LEU A 86 -7.82 -0.26 19.10
C LEU A 86 -6.36 0.23 19.09
N PRO A 87 -6.12 1.56 19.08
CA PRO A 87 -4.77 2.12 19.08
C PRO A 87 -3.90 1.64 20.25
N ARG A 88 -4.49 1.42 21.43
CA ARG A 88 -3.79 0.91 22.61
C ARG A 88 -3.23 -0.50 22.43
N ASP A 89 -3.94 -1.35 21.70
CA ASP A 89 -3.55 -2.73 21.44
C ASP A 89 -2.43 -2.75 20.39
N ALA A 90 -2.52 -1.89 19.37
CA ALA A 90 -1.42 -1.64 18.44
C ALA A 90 -0.17 -1.14 19.17
N ALA A 91 -0.31 -0.18 20.09
CA ALA A 91 0.80 0.33 20.89
C ALA A 91 1.44 -0.78 21.76
N GLN A 92 0.65 -1.70 22.31
CA GLN A 92 1.18 -2.87 23.03
C GLN A 92 1.92 -3.83 22.11
N LEU A 93 1.39 -4.11 20.93
CA LEU A 93 2.04 -4.95 19.92
C LEU A 93 3.40 -4.40 19.51
N PHE A 94 3.47 -3.11 19.17
CA PHE A 94 4.73 -2.48 18.74
C PHE A 94 5.76 -2.37 19.86
N ARG A 95 5.33 -2.26 21.13
CA ARG A 95 6.24 -2.34 22.28
C ARG A 95 6.88 -3.72 22.43
N ALA A 96 6.18 -4.78 22.04
CA ALA A 96 6.66 -6.17 22.13
C ALA A 96 7.41 -6.66 20.87
N GLU A 97 7.58 -5.82 19.84
CA GLU A 97 8.07 -6.23 18.51
C GLU A 97 9.53 -6.70 18.48
N GLY A 98 10.34 -6.26 19.47
CA GLY A 98 11.76 -6.60 19.58
C GLY A 98 12.64 -5.98 18.49
N VAL A 99 13.90 -6.42 18.41
CA VAL A 99 14.92 -5.87 17.50
C VAL A 99 14.74 -6.33 16.04
N PHE A 100 14.07 -7.46 15.85
CA PHE A 100 13.83 -8.11 14.57
C PHE A 100 12.31 -8.28 14.33
N PRO A 101 11.58 -7.18 14.07
CA PRO A 101 10.17 -7.25 13.67
C PRO A 101 9.96 -8.30 12.59
N ARG A 102 8.96 -9.16 12.73
CA ARG A 102 8.64 -10.21 11.76
C ARG A 102 7.29 -9.93 11.10
N ARG A 103 7.21 -10.17 9.80
CA ARG A 103 5.95 -10.17 9.05
C ARG A 103 5.72 -11.52 8.42
N MET A 104 4.46 -11.87 8.22
CA MET A 104 4.08 -13.05 7.44
C MET A 104 4.70 -12.94 6.04
N GLY A 105 5.38 -13.99 5.61
CA GLY A 105 5.98 -14.05 4.27
C GLY A 105 4.91 -14.31 3.21
N ILE A 106 5.15 -13.81 1.99
CA ILE A 106 4.31 -14.13 0.83
C ILE A 106 5.00 -15.21 0.03
N GLU A 107 4.58 -16.45 0.28
CA GLU A 107 5.30 -17.61 -0.23
C GLU A 107 5.26 -17.69 -1.77
N ALA A 108 4.21 -17.19 -2.42
CA ALA A 108 4.15 -17.07 -3.87
C ALA A 108 5.28 -16.19 -4.45
N TRP A 109 5.58 -15.06 -3.79
CA TRP A 109 6.64 -14.15 -4.20
C TRP A 109 8.02 -14.77 -3.92
N SER A 110 8.21 -15.35 -2.74
CA SER A 110 9.43 -16.07 -2.36
C SER A 110 9.73 -17.23 -3.32
N ALA A 111 8.70 -17.96 -3.75
CA ALA A 111 8.83 -19.05 -4.71
C ALA A 111 9.32 -18.57 -6.07
N HIS A 112 8.82 -17.45 -6.59
CA HIS A 112 9.38 -16.84 -7.79
C HIS A 112 10.88 -16.58 -7.62
N ARG A 113 11.30 -15.98 -6.50
CA ARG A 113 12.71 -15.62 -6.28
C ARG A 113 13.61 -16.86 -6.32
N ARG A 114 13.18 -17.94 -5.66
CA ARG A 114 13.88 -19.24 -5.70
C ARG A 114 13.92 -19.84 -7.11
N LEU A 115 12.80 -19.83 -7.84
CA LEU A 115 12.71 -20.41 -9.20
C LEU A 115 13.53 -19.64 -10.25
N ARG A 116 13.79 -18.35 -10.04
CA ARG A 116 14.56 -17.49 -10.95
C ARG A 116 15.96 -17.14 -10.44
N ASN A 117 16.37 -17.75 -9.34
CA ASN A 117 17.65 -17.48 -8.68
C ASN A 117 17.86 -15.98 -8.38
N HIS A 118 16.81 -15.30 -7.92
CA HIS A 118 16.87 -13.91 -7.45
C HIS A 118 16.96 -13.86 -5.93
N LYS A 119 17.62 -12.83 -5.39
CA LYS A 119 17.53 -12.51 -3.96
C LYS A 119 16.14 -11.94 -3.64
N CYS A 120 15.73 -12.12 -2.39
CA CYS A 120 14.56 -11.45 -1.83
C CYS A 120 14.95 -10.04 -1.40
N GLY A 121 14.14 -9.04 -1.72
CA GLY A 121 14.30 -7.70 -1.17
C GLY A 121 13.69 -7.56 0.22
N LEU A 122 13.83 -6.36 0.79
CA LEU A 122 13.46 -6.00 2.15
C LEU A 122 12.03 -6.41 2.53
N PHE A 123 11.09 -6.40 1.59
CA PHE A 123 9.71 -6.73 1.87
C PHE A 123 9.54 -8.19 2.30
N LEU A 124 10.28 -9.10 1.64
CA LEU A 124 10.20 -10.55 1.86
C LEU A 124 11.18 -11.08 2.92
N LEU A 125 12.22 -10.31 3.27
CA LEU A 125 13.22 -10.73 4.26
C LEU A 125 12.68 -10.71 5.71
N ASN A 126 13.28 -11.50 6.60
CA ASN A 126 13.03 -11.46 8.04
C ASN A 126 14.36 -11.63 8.82
N GLY A 127 14.35 -11.38 10.12
CA GLY A 127 15.51 -11.61 10.99
C GLY A 127 16.72 -10.71 10.66
N GLN A 128 17.92 -11.27 10.79
CA GLN A 128 19.17 -10.54 10.59
C GLN A 128 19.34 -10.02 9.16
N ALA A 129 18.96 -10.82 8.15
CA ALA A 129 19.04 -10.43 6.74
C ALA A 129 18.19 -9.18 6.46
N TRP A 130 16.96 -9.14 6.99
CA TRP A 130 16.11 -7.96 6.91
C TRP A 130 16.75 -6.73 7.57
N ARG A 131 17.30 -6.90 8.79
CA ARG A 131 17.89 -5.78 9.54
C ARG A 131 19.08 -5.18 8.81
N SER A 132 19.94 -6.01 8.24
CA SER A 132 21.12 -5.58 7.47
C SER A 132 20.73 -4.67 6.30
N ASP A 133 19.84 -5.16 5.44
CA ASP A 133 19.35 -4.40 4.28
C ASP A 133 18.60 -3.14 4.72
N ARG A 134 17.80 -3.24 5.79
CA ARG A 134 17.03 -2.12 6.33
C ARG A 134 17.92 -0.96 6.76
N LEU A 135 19.01 -1.24 7.48
CA LEU A 135 19.90 -0.21 8.00
C LEU A 135 20.63 0.52 6.87
N ALA A 136 21.03 -0.19 5.82
CA ALA A 136 21.63 0.41 4.64
C ALA A 136 20.62 1.32 3.91
N LEU A 137 19.41 0.82 3.62
CA LEU A 137 18.38 1.57 2.90
C LEU A 137 17.84 2.77 3.67
N ASN A 138 17.72 2.68 5.00
CA ASN A 138 17.21 3.79 5.83
C ASN A 138 18.03 5.08 5.63
N ARG A 139 19.35 4.97 5.44
CA ARG A 139 20.23 6.13 5.27
C ARG A 139 19.90 6.91 3.99
N GLU A 140 19.61 6.21 2.90
CA GLU A 140 19.35 6.85 1.61
C GLU A 140 17.88 7.22 1.41
N VAL A 141 16.95 6.49 2.02
CA VAL A 141 15.52 6.62 1.70
C VAL A 141 14.74 7.35 2.79
N LEU A 142 14.96 7.00 4.06
CA LEU A 142 14.15 7.51 5.18
C LEU A 142 14.81 8.66 5.94
N SER A 143 16.14 8.78 5.88
CA SER A 143 16.84 9.87 6.55
C SER A 143 16.46 11.22 5.92
N PRO A 144 16.41 12.31 6.71
CA PRO A 144 16.16 13.64 6.15
C PRO A 144 17.15 14.03 5.05
N ALA A 145 18.42 13.63 5.19
CA ALA A 145 19.46 13.90 4.20
C ALA A 145 19.21 13.14 2.89
N GLY A 146 18.87 11.86 2.97
CA GLY A 146 18.51 11.04 1.80
C GLY A 146 17.24 11.58 1.11
N ALA A 147 16.22 11.93 1.91
CA ALA A 147 14.97 12.47 1.39
C ALA A 147 15.16 13.77 0.60
N ARG A 148 16.03 14.67 1.06
CA ARG A 148 16.35 15.92 0.35
C ARG A 148 16.92 15.68 -1.06
N LYS A 149 17.60 14.56 -1.31
CA LYS A 149 18.22 14.27 -2.61
C LYS A 149 17.18 14.06 -3.72
N PHE A 150 16.05 13.40 -3.41
CA PHE A 150 15.01 13.11 -4.41
C PHE A 150 13.91 14.18 -4.50
N LEU A 151 13.82 15.11 -3.56
CA LEU A 151 12.79 16.17 -3.58
C LEU A 151 12.75 16.97 -4.90
N PRO A 152 13.88 17.46 -5.44
CA PRO A 152 13.86 18.20 -6.71
C PRO A 152 13.37 17.35 -7.89
N LEU A 153 13.65 16.05 -7.87
CA LEU A 153 13.24 15.11 -8.91
C LEU A 153 11.72 14.92 -8.89
N LEU A 154 11.15 14.69 -7.70
CA LEU A 154 9.70 14.55 -7.52
C LEU A 154 8.97 15.84 -7.87
N ASP A 155 9.51 16.99 -7.45
CA ASP A 155 8.93 18.30 -7.73
C ASP A 155 8.90 18.60 -9.24
N ALA A 156 9.98 18.25 -9.98
CA ALA A 156 10.00 18.38 -11.43
C ALA A 156 8.88 17.55 -12.10
N VAL A 157 8.67 16.30 -11.68
CA VAL A 157 7.60 15.45 -12.22
C VAL A 157 6.22 15.99 -11.87
N ALA A 158 6.02 16.53 -10.67
CA ALA A 158 4.76 17.14 -10.25
C ALA A 158 4.44 18.42 -11.05
N ARG A 159 5.45 19.27 -11.33
CA ARG A 159 5.30 20.44 -12.22
C ARG A 159 4.92 20.01 -13.64
N ASP A 160 5.59 19.00 -14.17
CA ASP A 160 5.32 18.50 -15.53
C ASP A 160 3.90 17.94 -15.64
N PHE A 161 3.43 17.24 -14.59
CA PHE A 161 2.05 16.78 -14.50
C PHE A 161 1.06 17.94 -14.53
N ALA A 162 1.26 18.94 -13.68
CA ALA A 162 0.40 20.12 -13.62
C ALA A 162 0.40 20.86 -14.97
N ALA A 163 1.57 21.09 -15.58
CA ALA A 163 1.68 21.74 -16.87
C ALA A 163 0.97 20.97 -18.00
N ALA A 164 1.10 19.64 -18.01
CA ALA A 164 0.40 18.77 -18.96
C ALA A 164 -1.13 18.84 -18.77
N MET A 165 -1.60 18.82 -17.52
CA MET A 165 -3.02 19.00 -17.20
C MET A 165 -3.52 20.37 -17.60
N SER A 166 -2.77 21.46 -17.35
CA SER A 166 -3.17 22.82 -17.72
C SER A 166 -3.31 22.99 -19.23
N ARG A 167 -2.43 22.36 -20.03
CA ARG A 167 -2.58 22.34 -21.49
C ARG A 167 -3.89 21.68 -21.90
N ARG A 168 -4.17 20.48 -21.37
CA ARG A 168 -5.41 19.74 -21.67
C ARG A 168 -6.67 20.47 -21.23
N VAL A 169 -6.64 21.20 -20.10
CA VAL A 169 -7.77 22.01 -19.63
C VAL A 169 -8.01 23.21 -20.55
N ARG A 170 -6.95 23.88 -21.03
CA ARG A 170 -7.07 25.01 -21.98
C ARG A 170 -7.59 24.59 -23.35
N GLU A 171 -7.22 23.39 -23.79
CA GLU A 171 -7.67 22.79 -25.06
C GLU A 171 -9.10 22.23 -24.97
N ALA A 172 -9.60 21.96 -23.77
CA ALA A 172 -10.94 21.42 -23.57
C ALA A 172 -12.04 22.47 -23.81
N PRO A 173 -13.18 22.08 -24.42
CA PRO A 173 -14.35 22.96 -24.56
C PRO A 173 -14.78 23.54 -23.20
N GLY A 174 -14.99 24.85 -23.14
CA GLY A 174 -15.41 25.53 -21.92
C GLY A 174 -14.34 25.64 -20.84
N ARG A 175 -13.05 25.39 -21.16
CA ARG A 175 -11.90 25.44 -20.22
C ARG A 175 -12.10 24.55 -18.98
N ALA A 176 -12.85 23.47 -19.14
CA ALA A 176 -13.12 22.49 -18.11
C ALA A 176 -12.85 21.09 -18.65
N LEU A 177 -12.04 20.31 -17.94
CA LEU A 177 -11.66 18.97 -18.36
C LEU A 177 -12.20 17.94 -17.36
N THR A 178 -13.20 17.17 -17.78
CA THR A 178 -13.70 16.03 -17.01
C THR A 178 -13.01 14.75 -17.48
N LEU A 179 -12.37 14.02 -16.56
CA LEU A 179 -11.72 12.75 -16.89
C LEU A 179 -11.60 11.80 -15.69
N ASP A 180 -11.26 10.55 -15.99
CA ASP A 180 -10.74 9.60 -15.01
C ASP A 180 -9.25 9.84 -14.77
N LEU A 181 -8.91 10.32 -13.57
CA LEU A 181 -7.55 10.66 -13.18
C LEU A 181 -6.65 9.43 -12.95
N HIS A 182 -7.22 8.27 -12.65
CA HIS A 182 -6.50 7.09 -12.17
C HIS A 182 -5.40 6.58 -13.12
N PRO A 183 -5.62 6.45 -14.44
CA PRO A 183 -4.55 6.10 -15.38
C PRO A 183 -3.40 7.13 -15.42
N LEU A 184 -3.69 8.41 -15.17
CA LEU A 184 -2.68 9.46 -15.13
C LEU A 184 -1.89 9.43 -13.82
N LEU A 185 -2.53 9.11 -12.69
CA LEU A 185 -1.84 8.92 -11.42
C LEU A 185 -0.82 7.79 -11.51
N PHE A 186 -1.15 6.66 -12.14
CA PHE A 186 -0.17 5.59 -12.34
C PHE A 186 1.03 5.99 -13.18
N ARG A 187 0.81 6.80 -14.22
CA ARG A 187 1.90 7.33 -15.04
C ARG A 187 2.76 8.30 -14.24
N PHE A 188 2.12 9.15 -13.44
CA PHE A 188 2.79 10.08 -12.53
C PHE A 188 3.62 9.36 -11.47
N THR A 189 3.05 8.41 -10.75
CA THR A 189 3.74 7.67 -9.67
C THR A 189 4.90 6.85 -10.21
N LEU A 190 4.71 6.19 -11.37
CA LEU A 190 5.77 5.45 -12.04
C LEU A 190 6.88 6.37 -12.54
N GLU A 191 6.56 7.52 -13.14
CA GLU A 191 7.55 8.51 -13.57
C GLU A 191 8.35 9.05 -12.36
N ALA A 192 7.65 9.45 -11.29
CA ALA A 192 8.24 10.02 -10.08
C ALA A 192 9.14 9.00 -9.35
N SER A 193 8.63 7.79 -9.13
CA SER A 193 9.38 6.70 -8.52
C SER A 193 10.58 6.30 -9.38
N SER A 194 10.42 6.19 -10.70
CA SER A 194 11.52 5.84 -11.58
C SER A 194 12.59 6.93 -11.59
N TYR A 195 12.19 8.20 -11.59
CA TYR A 195 13.15 9.29 -11.56
C TYR A 195 13.92 9.34 -10.23
N ALA A 196 13.24 9.14 -9.10
CA ALA A 196 13.89 9.08 -7.79
C ALA A 196 14.82 7.86 -7.62
N LEU A 197 14.42 6.69 -8.14
CA LEU A 197 15.16 5.44 -7.98
C LEU A 197 16.32 5.31 -8.97
N TYR A 198 16.11 5.73 -10.21
CA TYR A 198 17.01 5.47 -11.34
C TYR A 198 17.62 6.74 -11.96
N GLY A 199 17.21 7.93 -11.53
CA GLY A 199 17.65 9.18 -12.16
C GLY A 199 17.14 9.36 -13.60
N GLU A 200 16.14 8.57 -14.01
CA GLU A 200 15.62 8.54 -15.39
C GLU A 200 14.21 9.14 -15.50
N ARG A 201 14.02 9.95 -16.54
CA ARG A 201 12.69 10.37 -17.01
C ARG A 201 12.17 9.35 -18.02
N LEU A 202 11.03 8.74 -17.72
CA LEU A 202 10.39 7.76 -18.62
C LEU A 202 9.52 8.45 -19.69
N GLY A 203 9.19 9.72 -19.52
CA GLY A 203 8.40 10.51 -20.46
C GLY A 203 6.90 10.17 -20.46
N LEU A 204 6.37 9.57 -19.39
CA LEU A 204 5.00 9.03 -19.34
C LEU A 204 3.90 10.10 -19.33
N LEU A 205 4.27 11.34 -19.05
CA LEU A 205 3.36 12.48 -18.96
C LEU A 205 3.13 13.18 -20.32
N GLY A 206 3.94 12.86 -21.35
CA GLY A 206 3.99 13.56 -22.63
C GLY A 206 3.05 13.08 -23.75
N GLY A 207 2.10 12.19 -23.47
CA GLY A 207 1.02 11.81 -24.41
C GLY A 207 1.19 10.46 -25.13
N ALA A 208 2.41 10.03 -25.44
CA ALA A 208 2.66 8.67 -25.95
C ALA A 208 3.26 7.81 -24.84
N ALA A 209 2.45 6.97 -24.19
CA ALA A 209 2.98 6.00 -23.25
C ALA A 209 3.89 5.02 -23.99
N ALA A 210 5.19 5.04 -23.70
CA ALA A 210 6.11 4.03 -24.19
C ALA A 210 5.55 2.65 -23.81
N GLY A 211 5.31 1.77 -24.79
CA GLY A 211 4.66 0.47 -24.54
C GLY A 211 5.33 -0.37 -23.44
N GLY A 212 6.60 -0.10 -23.12
CA GLY A 212 7.31 -0.67 -21.98
C GLY A 212 6.73 -0.32 -20.60
N ALA A 213 6.30 0.92 -20.38
CA ALA A 213 5.77 1.36 -19.09
C ALA A 213 4.34 0.84 -18.86
N GLN A 214 3.49 0.82 -19.89
CA GLN A 214 2.16 0.23 -19.79
C GLN A 214 2.22 -1.27 -19.48
N ARG A 215 3.19 -1.99 -20.07
CA ARG A 215 3.46 -3.40 -19.73
C ARG A 215 3.90 -3.56 -18.27
N PHE A 216 4.72 -2.66 -17.75
CA PHE A 216 5.14 -2.69 -16.34
C PHE A 216 3.96 -2.46 -15.39
N ILE A 217 3.15 -1.42 -15.63
CA ILE A 217 1.94 -1.12 -14.85
C ILE A 217 0.99 -2.33 -14.85
N GLY A 218 0.72 -2.89 -16.04
CA GLY A 218 -0.13 -4.09 -16.17
C GLY A 218 0.44 -5.30 -15.43
N ALA A 219 1.76 -5.49 -15.43
CA ALA A 219 2.41 -6.56 -14.68
C ALA A 219 2.27 -6.37 -13.16
N VAL A 220 2.44 -5.15 -12.64
CA VAL A 220 2.23 -4.85 -11.21
C VAL A 220 0.78 -5.12 -10.80
N GLN A 221 -0.20 -4.66 -11.58
CA GLN A 221 -1.63 -4.89 -11.33
C GLN A 221 -1.98 -6.39 -11.35
N THR A 222 -1.48 -7.13 -12.33
CA THR A 222 -1.65 -8.59 -12.40
C THR A 222 -1.01 -9.29 -11.20
N MET A 223 0.19 -8.88 -10.81
CA MET A 223 0.88 -9.40 -9.63
C MET A 223 0.04 -9.19 -8.35
N LEU A 224 -0.52 -8.00 -8.14
CA LEU A 224 -1.36 -7.69 -6.97
C LEU A 224 -2.66 -8.53 -6.96
N ARG A 225 -3.37 -8.55 -8.10
CA ARG A 225 -4.61 -9.33 -8.28
C ARG A 225 -4.40 -10.81 -7.99
N THR A 226 -3.33 -11.39 -8.54
CA THR A 226 -3.02 -12.82 -8.41
C THR A 226 -2.46 -13.17 -7.03
N THR A 227 -1.88 -12.23 -6.29
CA THR A 227 -1.30 -12.49 -4.96
C THR A 227 -2.35 -12.92 -3.93
N LEU A 228 -3.52 -12.29 -3.93
CA LEU A 228 -4.50 -12.49 -2.87
C LEU A 228 -5.05 -13.93 -2.81
N PRO A 229 -5.49 -14.56 -3.92
CA PRO A 229 -5.89 -15.97 -3.90
C PRO A 229 -4.73 -16.93 -3.55
N LEU A 230 -3.49 -16.55 -3.88
CA LEU A 230 -2.29 -17.35 -3.60
C LEU A 230 -1.83 -17.26 -2.14
N LEU A 231 -2.36 -16.34 -1.33
CA LEU A 231 -1.96 -16.13 0.05
C LEU A 231 -2.48 -17.21 1.01
N PHE A 232 -3.67 -17.77 0.74
CA PHE A 232 -4.40 -18.62 1.69
C PHE A 232 -4.21 -20.12 1.48
N LEU A 233 -3.52 -20.52 0.41
CA LEU A 233 -3.28 -21.92 0.06
C LEU A 233 -1.78 -22.23 0.06
N PRO A 234 -1.37 -23.46 0.43
CA PRO A 234 0.01 -23.88 0.29
C PRO A 234 0.45 -23.88 -1.19
N PRO A 235 1.65 -23.38 -1.54
CA PRO A 235 2.12 -23.33 -2.94
C PRO A 235 2.14 -24.69 -3.67
N PRO A 236 2.53 -25.82 -3.05
CA PRO A 236 2.49 -27.11 -3.73
C PRO A 236 1.08 -27.49 -4.18
N LEU A 237 0.07 -27.10 -3.40
CA LEU A 237 -1.34 -27.34 -3.70
C LEU A 237 -1.82 -26.38 -4.81
N LEU A 238 -1.47 -25.09 -4.71
CA LEU A 238 -1.80 -24.08 -5.74
C LEU A 238 -1.25 -24.44 -7.12
N ARG A 239 0.00 -24.91 -7.18
CA ARG A 239 0.62 -25.35 -8.43
C ARG A 239 -0.14 -26.49 -9.10
N ARG A 240 -0.82 -27.34 -8.32
CA ARG A 240 -1.62 -28.46 -8.81
C ARG A 240 -3.07 -28.07 -9.13
N LEU A 241 -3.72 -27.28 -8.25
CA LEU A 241 -5.13 -26.92 -8.37
C LEU A 241 -5.39 -25.80 -9.38
N HIS A 242 -4.49 -24.80 -9.46
CA HIS A 242 -4.65 -23.65 -10.36
C HIS A 242 -3.36 -23.30 -11.13
N PRO A 243 -2.91 -24.18 -12.06
CA PRO A 243 -1.73 -23.92 -12.87
C PRO A 243 -1.77 -22.62 -13.70
N PRO A 244 -2.91 -22.15 -14.26
CA PRO A 244 -2.97 -20.88 -14.98
C PRO A 244 -2.67 -19.67 -14.09
N LEU A 245 -3.31 -19.59 -12.92
CA LEU A 245 -3.10 -18.50 -11.95
C LEU A 245 -1.64 -18.42 -11.49
N TRP A 246 -1.03 -19.58 -11.21
CA TRP A 246 0.37 -19.65 -10.82
C TRP A 246 1.31 -19.15 -11.93
N ARG A 247 1.09 -19.58 -13.18
CA ARG A 247 1.89 -19.15 -14.33
C ARG A 247 1.73 -17.66 -14.60
N GLU A 248 0.50 -17.14 -14.53
CA GLU A 248 0.21 -15.71 -14.66
C GLU A 248 0.96 -14.88 -13.61
N HIS A 249 0.94 -15.32 -12.35
CA HIS A 249 1.67 -14.66 -11.26
C HIS A 249 3.19 -14.64 -11.49
N LEU A 250 3.77 -15.76 -11.94
CA LEU A 250 5.20 -15.82 -12.26
C LEU A 250 5.56 -14.91 -13.44
N HIS A 251 4.74 -14.90 -14.50
CA HIS A 251 4.99 -14.07 -15.68
C HIS A 251 4.90 -12.57 -15.38
N ALA A 252 3.97 -12.18 -14.50
CA ALA A 252 3.87 -10.81 -14.02
C ALA A 252 5.15 -10.39 -13.28
N TRP A 253 5.67 -11.23 -12.39
CA TRP A 253 6.95 -10.97 -11.73
C TRP A 253 8.15 -10.98 -12.68
N ASP A 254 8.19 -11.90 -13.66
CA ASP A 254 9.25 -11.93 -14.68
C ASP A 254 9.30 -10.58 -15.42
N THR A 255 8.13 -10.03 -15.79
CA THR A 255 8.01 -8.72 -16.46
C THR A 255 8.50 -7.57 -15.57
N ILE A 256 8.17 -7.59 -14.27
CA ILE A 256 8.61 -6.58 -13.29
C ILE A 256 10.14 -6.60 -13.16
N PHE A 257 10.74 -7.78 -13.01
CA PHE A 257 12.19 -7.94 -12.89
C PHE A 257 12.92 -7.55 -14.17
N GLN A 258 12.39 -7.90 -15.35
CA GLN A 258 12.96 -7.50 -16.63
C GLN A 258 12.95 -5.97 -16.84
N HIS A 259 11.91 -5.28 -16.36
CA HIS A 259 11.88 -3.82 -16.39
C HIS A 259 12.99 -3.24 -15.52
N ALA A 260 13.07 -3.65 -14.25
CA ALA A 260 14.07 -3.16 -13.32
C ALA A 260 15.51 -3.48 -13.76
N ASP A 261 15.77 -4.70 -14.26
CA ASP A 261 17.11 -5.10 -14.68
C ASP A 261 17.62 -4.28 -15.87
N ARG A 262 16.74 -3.88 -16.81
CA ARG A 262 17.13 -2.96 -17.90
C ARG A 262 17.59 -1.61 -17.37
N SER A 263 16.84 -1.01 -16.45
CA SER A 263 17.20 0.28 -15.83
C SER A 263 18.50 0.15 -15.02
N ILE A 264 18.65 -0.94 -14.27
CA ILE A 264 19.86 -1.22 -13.47
C ILE A 264 21.09 -1.40 -14.36
N GLN A 265 21.01 -2.25 -15.39
CA GLN A 265 22.13 -2.51 -16.30
C GLN A 265 22.60 -1.24 -17.02
N ARG A 266 21.68 -0.32 -17.32
CA ARG A 266 22.00 0.96 -17.95
C ARG A 266 22.77 1.89 -17.00
N ILE A 267 22.29 2.06 -15.77
CA ILE A 267 22.97 2.90 -14.75
C ILE A 267 24.35 2.33 -14.41
N CYS A 268 24.47 1.01 -14.28
CA CYS A 268 25.77 0.37 -14.09
C CYS A 268 26.75 0.67 -15.25
N ARG A 269 26.27 0.78 -16.49
CA ARG A 269 27.10 1.15 -17.65
C ARG A 269 27.49 2.62 -17.63
N GLU A 270 26.59 3.50 -17.23
CA GLU A 270 26.84 4.95 -17.12
C GLU A 270 27.84 5.28 -16.01
N LEU A 271 27.70 4.65 -14.85
CA LEU A 271 28.66 4.80 -13.74
C LEU A 271 30.08 4.33 -14.13
N ARG A 272 30.20 3.25 -14.90
CA ARG A 272 31.49 2.77 -15.43
C ARG A 272 32.14 3.73 -16.43
N ARG A 273 31.34 4.57 -17.11
CA ARG A 273 31.84 5.56 -18.08
C ARG A 273 32.22 6.90 -17.45
N GLY A 274 32.24 6.98 -16.12
CA GLY A 274 32.73 8.16 -15.40
C GLY A 274 31.67 9.18 -14.99
N GLY A 275 30.37 8.82 -15.00
CA GLY A 275 29.25 9.52 -14.33
C GLY A 275 29.10 11.04 -14.53
N ALA A 276 27.96 11.49 -15.04
CA ALA A 276 27.61 12.91 -15.05
C ALA A 276 27.51 13.45 -13.59
N GLY A 277 28.14 14.60 -13.31
CA GLY A 277 28.29 15.18 -11.97
C GLY A 277 27.00 15.67 -11.30
N GLY A 278 26.11 14.76 -10.93
CA GLY A 278 24.85 15.01 -10.21
C GLY A 278 24.28 13.76 -9.52
N TYR A 279 23.16 13.92 -8.81
CA TYR A 279 22.49 12.80 -8.13
C TYR A 279 21.89 11.81 -9.17
N GLY A 280 22.46 10.60 -9.23
CA GLY A 280 22.08 9.55 -10.20
C GLY A 280 20.92 8.64 -9.76
N GLY A 281 20.13 9.05 -8.77
CA GLY A 281 19.06 8.24 -8.19
C GLY A 281 19.52 7.31 -7.06
N LEU A 282 18.56 6.71 -6.35
CA LEU A 282 18.81 5.82 -5.22
C LEU A 282 19.73 4.65 -5.60
N LEU A 283 19.53 4.07 -6.78
CA LEU A 283 20.34 2.94 -7.24
C LEU A 283 21.83 3.32 -7.33
N ALA A 284 22.14 4.48 -7.92
CA ALA A 284 23.51 4.93 -8.06
C ALA A 284 24.18 5.13 -6.69
N GLU A 285 23.48 5.75 -5.74
CA GLU A 285 23.99 5.91 -4.37
C GLU A 285 24.26 4.57 -3.68
N LEU A 286 23.33 3.61 -3.79
CA LEU A 286 23.50 2.29 -3.19
C LEU A 286 24.70 1.53 -3.78
N LEU A 287 24.91 1.67 -5.10
CA LEU A 287 26.06 1.06 -5.79
C LEU A 287 27.38 1.73 -5.37
N LEU A 288 27.42 3.07 -5.31
CA LEU A 288 28.61 3.83 -4.92
C LEU A 288 29.04 3.57 -3.48
N GLN A 289 28.08 3.33 -2.57
CA GLN A 289 28.39 3.03 -1.17
C GLN A 289 28.99 1.63 -0.96
N GLY A 290 28.74 0.67 -1.84
CA GLY A 290 29.27 -0.70 -1.74
C GLY A 290 28.86 -1.48 -0.49
N ARG A 291 27.82 -1.04 0.25
CA ARG A 291 27.39 -1.66 1.53
C ARG A 291 26.50 -2.89 1.37
N LEU A 292 25.91 -3.06 0.19
CA LEU A 292 25.04 -4.18 -0.12
C LEU A 292 25.59 -4.93 -1.33
N PRO A 293 25.51 -6.27 -1.36
CA PRO A 293 25.80 -7.04 -2.56
C PRO A 293 24.92 -6.56 -3.72
N LEU A 294 25.47 -6.59 -4.95
CA LEU A 294 24.75 -6.14 -6.15
C LEU A 294 23.37 -6.79 -6.26
N ASP A 295 23.26 -8.11 -6.07
CA ASP A 295 21.98 -8.82 -6.15
C ASP A 295 20.97 -8.38 -5.09
N SER A 296 21.43 -7.99 -3.89
CA SER A 296 20.57 -7.41 -2.87
C SER A 296 20.11 -6.02 -3.28
N VAL A 297 20.99 -5.18 -3.84
CA VAL A 297 20.59 -3.87 -4.38
C VAL A 297 19.55 -4.04 -5.48
N LYS A 298 19.77 -4.96 -6.43
CA LYS A 298 18.83 -5.29 -7.51
C LYS A 298 17.47 -5.71 -6.96
N ALA A 299 17.44 -6.63 -6.01
CA ALA A 299 16.19 -7.13 -5.42
C ALA A 299 15.42 -6.01 -4.68
N ASN A 300 16.12 -5.22 -3.86
CA ASN A 300 15.51 -4.13 -3.10
C ASN A 300 14.96 -3.03 -4.02
N VAL A 301 15.73 -2.59 -5.02
CA VAL A 301 15.29 -1.54 -5.94
C VAL A 301 14.11 -2.03 -6.80
N THR A 302 14.12 -3.29 -7.25
CA THR A 302 12.99 -3.90 -7.98
C THR A 302 11.71 -3.92 -7.14
N GLU A 303 11.79 -4.37 -5.88
CA GLU A 303 10.64 -4.35 -4.97
C GLU A 303 10.18 -2.92 -4.65
N PHE A 304 11.12 -1.97 -4.57
CA PHE A 304 10.78 -0.56 -4.39
C PHE A 304 10.05 0.00 -5.62
N THR A 305 10.52 -0.28 -6.85
CA THR A 305 9.80 0.17 -8.07
C THR A 305 8.41 -0.43 -8.15
N ALA A 306 8.26 -1.74 -7.87
CA ALA A 306 6.95 -2.38 -7.84
C ALA A 306 6.03 -1.73 -6.76
N GLY A 307 6.58 -1.44 -5.59
CA GLY A 307 5.90 -0.73 -4.51
C GLY A 307 5.85 0.80 -4.66
N GLY A 308 6.25 1.38 -5.78
CA GLY A 308 6.09 2.81 -6.07
C GLY A 308 4.94 3.11 -7.02
N VAL A 309 4.41 2.10 -7.71
CA VAL A 309 3.35 2.26 -8.70
C VAL A 309 1.97 2.19 -8.08
N ASP A 310 1.73 1.17 -7.24
CA ASP A 310 0.42 0.88 -6.68
C ASP A 310 0.55 0.54 -5.19
N THR A 311 0.42 1.57 -4.34
CA THR A 311 0.46 1.41 -2.88
C THR A 311 -0.77 2.00 -2.23
N THR A 312 -1.67 1.11 -1.84
CA THR A 312 -2.64 1.42 -0.81
C THR A 312 -2.55 0.37 0.29
N LEU A 313 -2.87 0.80 1.51
CA LEU A 313 -2.89 0.06 2.77
C LEU A 313 -3.03 -1.48 2.66
N CYS A 314 -2.01 -2.22 3.09
CA CYS A 314 -2.02 -3.69 3.20
C CYS A 314 -2.53 -4.20 4.58
N GLN A 315 -2.81 -3.28 5.52
CA GLN A 315 -3.30 -3.63 6.86
C GLN A 315 -4.81 -3.43 6.94
N VAL A 316 -5.54 -4.52 6.67
CA VAL A 316 -7.01 -4.50 6.54
C VAL A 316 -7.71 -4.05 7.84
N ALA A 317 -7.13 -4.30 9.01
CA ALA A 317 -7.69 -3.86 10.30
C ALA A 317 -7.73 -2.32 10.44
N LEU A 318 -6.85 -1.60 9.75
CA LEU A 318 -6.85 -0.15 9.76
C LEU A 318 -8.08 0.43 9.04
N TYR A 319 -8.66 -0.30 8.08
CA TYR A 319 -9.94 0.09 7.46
C TYR A 319 -11.06 0.16 8.51
N ALA A 320 -11.14 -0.86 9.37
CA ALA A 320 -12.12 -0.92 10.45
C ALA A 320 -11.81 0.10 11.56
N MET A 321 -10.53 0.25 11.95
CA MET A 321 -10.11 1.23 12.96
C MET A 321 -10.43 2.67 12.52
N GLY A 322 -10.14 3.02 11.26
CA GLY A 322 -10.44 4.33 10.68
C GLY A 322 -11.93 4.67 10.66
N ARG A 323 -12.80 3.65 10.70
CA ARG A 323 -14.27 3.78 10.70
C ARG A 323 -14.91 3.53 12.06
N SER A 324 -14.11 3.31 13.10
CA SER A 324 -14.64 3.02 14.43
C SER A 324 -15.00 4.32 15.17
N PRO A 325 -16.26 4.50 15.61
CA PRO A 325 -16.65 5.62 16.46
C PRO A 325 -15.98 5.58 17.84
N ASP A 326 -15.45 4.44 18.26
CA ASP A 326 -14.68 4.29 19.51
C ASP A 326 -13.27 4.90 19.38
N VAL A 327 -12.79 5.12 18.15
CA VAL A 327 -11.45 5.65 17.85
C VAL A 327 -11.51 7.06 17.28
N PHE A 328 -12.48 7.33 16.40
CA PHE A 328 -12.65 8.63 15.76
C PHE A 328 -14.07 9.15 15.93
N SER A 329 -14.20 10.39 16.39
CA SER A 329 -15.47 11.11 16.34
C SER A 329 -15.87 11.34 14.88
N HIS A 330 -17.13 11.00 14.56
CA HIS A 330 -17.73 11.18 13.22
C HIS A 330 -16.82 10.59 12.13
N PRO A 331 -16.55 9.27 12.17
CA PRO A 331 -15.48 8.65 11.39
C PRO A 331 -15.67 8.74 9.87
N GLU A 332 -16.92 8.83 9.40
CA GLU A 332 -17.24 8.96 7.97
C GLU A 332 -17.03 10.39 7.43
N ARG A 333 -16.74 11.38 8.29
CA ARG A 333 -16.49 12.77 7.87
C ARG A 333 -15.00 12.97 7.57
N TYR A 334 -14.69 13.34 6.33
CA TYR A 334 -13.36 13.85 5.98
C TYR A 334 -13.11 15.20 6.66
N ASP A 335 -12.24 15.20 7.66
CA ASP A 335 -11.89 16.36 8.47
C ASP A 335 -10.41 16.31 8.82
N PRO A 336 -9.54 17.06 8.10
CA PRO A 336 -8.12 17.14 8.38
C PRO A 336 -7.79 17.81 9.72
N SER A 337 -8.67 18.66 10.25
CA SER A 337 -8.40 19.44 11.47
C SER A 337 -8.26 18.56 12.72
N ARG A 338 -8.82 17.34 12.70
CA ARG A 338 -8.66 16.33 13.77
C ARG A 338 -7.20 15.96 14.07
N TRP A 339 -6.27 16.25 13.15
CA TRP A 339 -4.85 15.99 13.29
C TRP A 339 -4.04 17.22 13.74
N LEU A 340 -4.68 18.38 13.88
CA LEU A 340 -4.04 19.65 14.25
C LEU A 340 -4.25 20.00 15.74
N GLY A 341 -5.19 19.34 16.40
CA GLY A 341 -5.54 19.59 17.80
C GLY A 341 -4.49 19.11 18.80
N LYS A 342 -4.76 19.36 20.09
CA LYS A 342 -3.92 18.90 21.21
C LYS A 342 -4.23 17.47 21.67
N ASP A 343 -5.25 16.84 21.08
CA ASP A 343 -5.66 15.49 21.44
C ASP A 343 -4.56 14.47 21.10
N ASP A 344 -4.47 13.41 21.90
CA ASP A 344 -3.53 12.33 21.63
C ASP A 344 -3.96 11.52 20.39
N THR A 345 -3.26 11.77 19.28
CA THR A 345 -3.43 11.05 18.01
C THR A 345 -2.49 9.83 17.88
N SER A 346 -1.79 9.45 18.95
CA SER A 346 -0.83 8.34 18.94
C SER A 346 -1.48 7.04 18.46
N PHE A 347 -0.78 6.32 17.59
CA PHE A 347 -1.24 5.06 16.99
C PHE A 347 -2.60 5.12 16.25
N ARG A 348 -3.09 6.33 15.93
CA ARG A 348 -4.27 6.52 15.06
C ARG A 348 -3.87 6.69 13.58
N ALA A 349 -2.66 7.17 13.32
CA ALA A 349 -2.09 7.32 11.98
C ALA A 349 -1.05 6.21 11.69
N LEU A 350 -1.53 5.02 11.32
CA LEU A 350 -0.71 3.83 11.08
C LEU A 350 -0.62 3.41 9.61
N ALA A 351 -0.96 4.30 8.67
CA ALA A 351 -1.01 3.96 7.24
C ALA A 351 0.33 3.46 6.68
N PHE A 352 1.45 3.99 7.20
CA PHE A 352 2.80 3.54 6.85
C PHE A 352 3.39 2.54 7.86
N GLY A 353 2.56 1.98 8.75
CA GLY A 353 3.00 1.17 9.88
C GLY A 353 3.73 1.99 10.96
N PHE A 354 4.45 1.30 11.82
CA PHE A 354 5.20 1.90 12.93
C PHE A 354 6.55 1.18 13.14
N GLY A 355 7.42 1.78 13.94
CA GLY A 355 8.67 1.15 14.41
C GLY A 355 9.73 0.97 13.31
N ALA A 356 10.68 0.08 13.58
CA ALA A 356 11.83 -0.16 12.70
C ALA A 356 11.44 -0.75 11.34
N ARG A 357 10.25 -1.37 11.25
CA ARG A 357 9.71 -1.97 10.02
C ARG A 357 8.56 -1.17 9.40
N GLN A 358 8.40 0.11 9.74
CA GLN A 358 7.52 1.02 9.00
C GLN A 358 7.87 1.06 7.50
N CYS A 359 6.99 1.57 6.65
CA CYS A 359 7.20 1.65 5.20
C CYS A 359 8.56 2.30 4.89
N ILE A 360 9.38 1.62 4.08
CA ILE A 360 10.69 2.16 3.65
C ILE A 360 10.51 3.34 2.71
N GLY A 361 9.46 3.33 1.88
CA GLY A 361 9.14 4.42 0.95
C GLY A 361 8.32 5.56 1.56
N ARG A 362 8.13 5.62 2.89
CA ARG A 362 7.26 6.60 3.53
C ARG A 362 7.58 8.05 3.13
N ARG A 363 8.86 8.44 3.20
CA ARG A 363 9.29 9.81 2.87
C ARG A 363 9.14 10.14 1.39
N LEU A 364 9.41 9.16 0.53
CA LEU A 364 9.21 9.29 -0.92
C LEU A 364 7.72 9.51 -1.22
N ALA A 365 6.84 8.64 -0.69
CA ALA A 365 5.40 8.71 -0.89
C ALA A 365 4.79 9.99 -0.30
N GLU A 366 5.16 10.37 0.93
CA GLU A 366 4.74 11.64 1.55
C GLU A 366 5.13 12.83 0.65
N ALA A 367 6.38 12.91 0.21
CA ALA A 367 6.84 13.99 -0.66
C ALA A 367 6.12 14.01 -2.01
N GLU A 368 5.97 12.85 -2.64
CA GLU A 368 5.27 12.70 -3.92
C GLU A 368 3.81 13.18 -3.83
N MET A 369 3.06 12.71 -2.82
CA MET A 369 1.67 13.13 -2.59
C MET A 369 1.56 14.62 -2.27
N MET A 370 2.43 15.16 -1.41
CA MET A 370 2.40 16.57 -1.03
C MET A 370 2.72 17.49 -2.20
N LEU A 371 3.77 17.18 -2.97
CA LEU A 371 4.16 17.98 -4.13
C LEU A 371 3.11 17.91 -5.24
N PHE A 372 2.55 16.72 -5.48
CA PHE A 372 1.43 16.53 -6.40
C PHE A 372 0.24 17.41 -6.01
N LEU A 373 -0.24 17.29 -4.77
CA LEU A 373 -1.39 18.06 -4.27
C LEU A 373 -1.10 19.56 -4.28
N MET A 374 0.11 19.98 -3.89
CA MET A 374 0.51 21.39 -3.92
C MET A 374 0.41 21.97 -5.33
N HIS A 375 0.98 21.31 -6.34
CA HIS A 375 0.93 21.83 -7.72
C HIS A 375 -0.46 21.73 -8.32
N VAL A 376 -1.22 20.68 -8.03
CA VAL A 376 -2.61 20.57 -8.50
C VAL A 376 -3.48 21.67 -7.88
N LEU A 377 -3.45 21.85 -6.56
CA LEU A 377 -4.28 22.85 -5.86
C LEU A 377 -3.87 24.30 -6.15
N ARG A 378 -2.63 24.55 -6.57
CA ARG A 378 -2.17 25.89 -7.01
C ARG A 378 -2.58 26.24 -8.43
N ASN A 379 -3.04 25.28 -9.22
CA ASN A 379 -3.36 25.49 -10.64
C ASN A 379 -4.82 25.20 -10.97
N PHE A 380 -5.54 24.44 -10.14
CA PHE A 380 -6.88 23.98 -10.50
C PHE A 380 -7.89 24.07 -9.35
N THR A 381 -9.15 24.36 -9.71
CA THR A 381 -10.30 23.86 -8.94
C THR A 381 -10.67 22.46 -9.42
N ILE A 382 -11.11 21.62 -8.49
CA ILE A 382 -11.44 20.21 -8.74
C ILE A 382 -12.84 19.94 -8.20
N GLU A 383 -13.71 19.38 -9.05
CA GLU A 383 -15.07 18.99 -8.69
C GLU A 383 -15.31 17.52 -9.03
N ALA A 384 -15.92 16.77 -8.13
CA ALA A 384 -16.37 15.42 -8.43
C ALA A 384 -17.68 15.47 -9.22
N VAL A 385 -17.79 14.64 -10.26
CA VAL A 385 -19.03 14.53 -11.07
C VAL A 385 -20.17 13.87 -10.27
N SER A 386 -19.83 13.06 -9.26
CA SER A 386 -20.78 12.34 -8.42
C SER A 386 -20.42 12.52 -6.94
N THR A 387 -21.45 12.66 -6.10
CA THR A 387 -21.33 12.68 -4.63
C THR A 387 -21.66 11.33 -4.00
N LYS A 388 -21.93 10.30 -4.80
CA LYS A 388 -22.17 8.94 -4.30
C LYS A 388 -20.90 8.34 -3.71
N ASP A 389 -21.05 7.59 -2.63
CA ASP A 389 -19.95 6.85 -2.03
C ASP A 389 -19.34 5.85 -3.00
N ILE A 390 -18.01 5.85 -3.07
CA ILE A 390 -17.23 4.92 -3.88
C ILE A 390 -16.94 3.68 -3.05
N ARG A 391 -17.36 2.52 -3.55
CA ARG A 391 -17.07 1.24 -2.92
C ARG A 391 -15.57 0.93 -2.98
N THR A 392 -15.09 0.19 -1.99
CA THR A 392 -13.70 -0.26 -1.92
C THR A 392 -13.63 -1.75 -2.22
N VAL A 393 -12.59 -2.16 -2.94
CA VAL A 393 -12.23 -3.58 -3.14
C VAL A 393 -10.80 -3.83 -2.66
N PHE A 394 -10.53 -5.05 -2.24
CA PHE A 394 -9.24 -5.50 -1.77
C PHE A 394 -8.60 -6.43 -2.80
N ARG A 395 -7.60 -5.93 -3.51
CA ARG A 395 -6.81 -6.69 -4.49
C ARG A 395 -5.37 -6.73 -4.01
N PHE A 396 -5.16 -7.34 -2.84
CA PHE A 396 -3.93 -7.26 -2.02
C PHE A 396 -3.68 -5.88 -1.38
N ILE A 397 -4.09 -4.82 -2.06
CA ILE A 397 -4.20 -3.45 -1.54
C ILE A 397 -5.67 -3.00 -1.59
N LEU A 398 -6.05 -2.02 -0.78
CA LEU A 398 -7.39 -1.40 -0.84
C LEU A 398 -7.46 -0.39 -1.98
N MET A 399 -8.46 -0.48 -2.85
CA MET A 399 -8.61 0.45 -3.97
C MET A 399 -10.08 0.74 -4.23
N PRO A 400 -10.42 1.86 -4.86
CA PRO A 400 -11.79 2.08 -5.30
C PRO A 400 -12.21 0.99 -6.30
N GLU A 401 -13.47 0.54 -6.20
CA GLU A 401 -14.07 -0.40 -7.15
C GLU A 401 -14.16 0.24 -8.54
N GLU A 402 -14.50 1.53 -8.57
CA GLU A 402 -14.61 2.36 -9.76
C GLU A 402 -13.89 3.69 -9.53
N SER A 403 -13.16 4.16 -10.56
CA SER A 403 -12.50 5.46 -10.47
C SER A 403 -13.49 6.60 -10.69
N PRO A 404 -13.50 7.64 -9.84
CA PRO A 404 -14.41 8.77 -10.02
C PRO A 404 -13.98 9.66 -11.18
N LEU A 405 -14.96 10.18 -11.92
CA LEU A 405 -14.74 11.26 -12.85
C LEU A 405 -14.60 12.58 -12.09
N LEU A 406 -13.53 13.31 -12.38
CA LEU A 406 -13.22 14.60 -11.79
C LEU A 406 -13.16 15.66 -12.89
N THR A 407 -13.72 16.84 -12.60
CA THR A 407 -13.68 18.02 -13.47
C THR A 407 -12.63 18.98 -12.94
N PHE A 408 -11.66 19.32 -13.79
CA PHE A 408 -10.61 20.29 -13.51
C PHE A 408 -10.88 21.59 -14.27
N ARG A 409 -10.73 22.73 -13.59
CA ARG A 409 -10.71 24.07 -14.21
C ARG A 409 -9.49 24.83 -13.72
N THR A 410 -8.87 25.64 -14.57
CA THR A 410 -7.74 26.48 -14.14
C THR A 410 -8.21 27.50 -13.11
N LEU A 411 -7.37 27.80 -12.12
CA LEU A 411 -7.54 29.00 -11.30
C LEU A 411 -7.23 30.21 -12.20
N ASP A 412 -8.14 31.17 -12.24
CA ASP A 412 -7.96 32.42 -13.01
C ASP A 412 -6.78 33.27 -12.48
#